data_AF-A0A5B6TGP9-F1
#
_entry.id   AF-A0A5B6TGP9-F1
#
_cell.length_a   1.000
_cell.length_b   1.000
_cell.length_c   1.000
_cell.angle_alpha   90.00
_cell.angle_beta   90.00
_cell.angle_gamma   90.00
#
_symmetry.space_group_name_H-M   'P 1'
#
loop_
_entity.id
_entity.type
_entity.pdbx_description
1 polymer ?
#
loop_
_entity_poly.entity_id
_entity_poly.type
_entity_poly.pdbx_seq_one_letter_code
_entity_poly.pdbx_strand_id
1 'polypeptide(L)'
;MKKLLSICLLFLALTACKEQEDALFESPDYLVFGHYYGFCGGENCVEIFKIENMTLFEDTRDRYPGGKPYEGDFVPKSAALYEQVKDLPHQVPARLMSEERSIIGSPDAADGGGIYLEVGKGGMVRYFFIDKTRHNVPEYLHPFLDEVEAAIAALK
;
A
#
# COMPACT_ATOMS: atom_id res chain seq x y z
N MET A 1 48.26 -28.33 -39.62
CA MET A 1 47.76 -26.99 -39.99
C MET A 1 46.24 -26.97 -39.73
N LYS A 2 45.75 -26.03 -38.91
CA LYS A 2 44.38 -25.48 -38.78
C LYS A 2 43.22 -26.45 -39.10
N LYS A 3 42.30 -26.74 -38.18
CA LYS A 3 41.31 -25.78 -37.66
C LYS A 3 40.78 -26.22 -36.30
N LEU A 4 40.95 -25.37 -35.28
CA LEU A 4 40.01 -25.29 -34.18
C LEU A 4 38.67 -24.84 -34.75
N LEU A 5 37.57 -25.54 -34.48
CA LEU A 5 36.26 -24.92 -34.30
C LEU A 5 35.26 -25.93 -33.73
N SER A 6 34.29 -25.41 -32.98
CA SER A 6 33.10 -26.10 -32.45
C SER A 6 33.23 -26.72 -31.06
N ILE A 7 33.69 -25.89 -30.11
CA ILE A 7 33.16 -25.89 -28.73
C ILE A 7 32.42 -24.57 -28.59
N CYS A 8 31.13 -24.51 -28.95
CA CYS A 8 30.24 -23.42 -28.52
C CYS A 8 28.80 -23.72 -28.95
N LEU A 9 27.93 -23.95 -27.97
CA LEU A 9 26.48 -23.70 -27.93
C LEU A 9 25.79 -24.81 -27.13
N LEU A 10 25.99 -24.80 -25.82
CA LEU A 10 24.95 -25.30 -24.89
C LEU A 10 25.03 -24.62 -23.52
N PHE A 11 25.37 -23.32 -23.52
CA PHE A 11 25.05 -22.42 -22.43
C PHE A 11 23.96 -21.48 -22.94
N LEU A 12 22.80 -22.05 -23.30
CA LEU A 12 21.57 -21.27 -23.37
C LEU A 12 21.22 -20.91 -21.92
N ALA A 13 21.73 -19.74 -21.52
CA ALA A 13 21.02 -18.74 -20.75
C ALA A 13 19.86 -19.29 -19.91
N LEU A 14 20.20 -19.82 -18.72
CA LEU A 14 19.34 -19.64 -17.56
C LEU A 14 19.36 -18.13 -17.24
N THR A 15 18.58 -17.34 -17.98
CA THR A 15 18.15 -16.03 -17.51
C THR A 15 17.26 -16.30 -16.29
N ALA A 16 17.89 -16.42 -15.13
CA ALA A 16 17.18 -16.21 -13.88
C ALA A 16 16.59 -14.80 -13.98
N CYS A 17 15.26 -14.69 -14.05
CA CYS A 17 14.59 -13.46 -13.66
C CYS A 17 15.13 -13.13 -12.27
N LYS A 18 15.99 -12.12 -12.18
CA LYS A 18 16.12 -11.40 -10.92
C LYS A 18 14.78 -10.70 -10.80
N GLU A 19 13.85 -11.30 -10.05
CA GLU A 19 12.82 -10.49 -9.42
C GLU A 19 13.57 -9.39 -8.68
N GLN A 20 13.42 -8.17 -9.18
CA GLN A 20 13.97 -7.00 -8.54
C GLN A 20 13.05 -6.77 -7.35
N GLU A 21 13.40 -7.38 -6.21
CA GLU A 21 12.71 -7.10 -4.96
C GLU A 21 12.78 -5.58 -4.72
N ASP A 22 11.63 -4.93 -4.79
CA ASP A 22 11.54 -3.52 -4.49
C ASP A 22 11.90 -3.31 -3.02
N ALA A 23 12.81 -2.37 -2.77
CA ALA A 23 13.25 -2.08 -1.41
C ALA A 23 12.07 -1.61 -0.55
N LEU A 24 11.97 -2.14 0.66
CA LEU A 24 10.99 -1.70 1.65
C LEU A 24 11.45 -0.39 2.30
N PHE A 25 10.48 0.44 2.67
CA PHE A 25 10.70 1.67 3.42
C PHE A 25 11.14 1.33 4.84
N GLU A 26 12.01 2.17 5.42
CA GLU A 26 12.29 2.07 6.85
C GLU A 26 10.98 2.32 7.62
N SER A 27 10.60 1.40 8.51
CA SER A 27 9.33 1.43 9.24
C SER A 27 8.90 2.86 9.61
N PRO A 28 7.71 3.30 9.18
CA PRO A 28 7.20 4.62 9.52
C PRO A 28 6.91 4.74 11.03
N ASP A 29 6.84 5.97 11.52
CA ASP A 29 6.40 6.26 12.89
C ASP A 29 4.91 5.96 13.04
N TYR A 30 4.13 6.21 11.97
CA TYR A 30 2.75 5.74 11.84
C TYR A 30 2.37 5.47 10.38
N LEU A 31 1.36 4.62 10.21
CA LEU A 31 0.68 4.37 8.94
C LEU A 31 -0.82 4.61 9.13
N VAL A 32 -1.43 5.49 8.34
CA VAL A 32 -2.88 5.52 8.14
C VAL A 32 -3.19 4.79 6.85
N PHE A 33 -4.15 3.89 6.87
CA PHE A 33 -4.53 3.10 5.70
C PHE A 33 -6.04 2.84 5.72
N GLY A 34 -6.63 2.63 4.55
CA GLY A 34 -8.04 2.36 4.48
C GLY A 34 -8.61 2.43 3.08
N HIS A 35 -9.91 2.22 2.97
CA HIS A 35 -10.65 2.42 1.72
C HIS A 35 -11.68 3.51 1.84
N TYR A 36 -12.13 3.99 0.69
CA TYR A 36 -13.25 4.92 0.59
C TYR A 36 -14.01 4.69 -0.72
N TYR A 37 -15.30 4.99 -0.71
CA TYR A 37 -16.19 4.92 -1.88
C TYR A 37 -17.11 6.14 -1.89
N GLY A 38 -17.19 6.86 -3.01
CA GLY A 38 -17.96 8.11 -3.11
C GLY A 38 -19.49 7.91 -3.18
N PHE A 39 -19.93 6.79 -3.77
CA PHE A 39 -21.34 6.44 -3.95
C PHE A 39 -21.69 5.12 -3.26
N CYS A 40 -21.32 4.99 -1.99
CA CYS A 40 -21.66 3.81 -1.18
C CYS A 40 -22.77 4.14 -0.15
N GLY A 41 -23.67 3.17 0.06
CA GLY A 41 -24.73 3.23 1.07
C GLY A 41 -24.47 2.26 2.22
N GLY A 42 -24.12 2.78 3.39
CA GLY A 42 -23.86 1.99 4.60
C GLY A 42 -22.72 2.58 5.45
N GLU A 43 -22.42 1.96 6.59
CA GLU A 43 -21.30 2.38 7.46
C GLU A 43 -19.95 1.97 6.86
N ASN A 44 -19.92 0.92 6.04
CA ASN A 44 -18.69 0.32 5.52
C ASN A 44 -18.00 1.08 4.36
N CYS A 45 -18.48 2.28 4.04
CA CYS A 45 -18.12 3.03 2.84
C CYS A 45 -16.78 3.74 2.93
N VAL A 46 -16.39 4.15 4.14
CA VAL A 46 -15.12 4.78 4.40
C VAL A 46 -14.59 4.18 5.68
N GLU A 47 -13.42 3.56 5.60
CA GLU A 47 -12.89 2.72 6.66
C GLU A 47 -11.41 3.00 6.76
N ILE A 48 -11.06 3.81 7.75
CA ILE A 48 -9.71 4.35 7.89
C ILE A 48 -9.15 3.93 9.23
N PHE A 49 -8.00 3.28 9.19
CA PHE A 49 -7.28 2.77 10.33
C PHE A 49 -5.94 3.48 10.47
N LYS A 50 -5.40 3.51 11.69
CA LYS A 50 -4.06 4.00 11.97
C LYS A 50 -3.29 2.98 12.80
N ILE A 51 -2.05 2.70 12.43
CA ILE A 51 -1.08 1.99 13.28
C ILE A 51 -0.04 2.99 13.74
N GLU A 52 0.09 3.15 15.05
CA GLU A 52 1.08 4.01 15.70
C GLU A 52 1.38 3.47 17.09
N ASN A 53 2.64 3.52 17.52
CA ASN A 53 3.05 3.10 18.88
C ASN A 53 2.51 1.70 19.26
N MET A 54 2.64 0.73 18.36
CA MET A 54 2.18 -0.66 18.54
C MET A 54 0.67 -0.79 18.85
N THR A 55 -0.12 0.20 18.42
CA THR A 55 -1.57 0.23 18.64
C THR A 55 -2.25 0.42 17.30
N LEU A 56 -3.30 -0.37 17.07
CA LEU A 56 -4.24 -0.17 15.98
C LEU A 56 -5.38 0.74 16.45
N PHE A 57 -5.71 1.73 15.64
CA PHE A 57 -6.87 2.61 15.83
C PHE A 57 -7.77 2.55 14.60
N GLU A 58 -9.04 2.83 14.80
CA GLU A 58 -10.06 3.01 13.75
C GLU A 58 -10.62 4.43 13.89
N ASP A 59 -10.80 5.12 12.77
CA ASP A 59 -11.55 6.36 12.71
C ASP A 59 -13.05 6.07 12.85
N THR A 60 -13.75 6.81 13.70
CA THR A 60 -15.20 6.63 13.89
C THR A 60 -16.04 7.65 13.12
N ARG A 61 -15.42 8.48 12.26
CA ARG A 61 -16.12 9.55 11.54
C ARG A 61 -16.51 9.18 10.11
N ASP A 62 -15.88 8.15 9.54
CA ASP A 62 -16.09 7.63 8.18
C ASP A 62 -16.11 8.74 7.11
N ARG A 63 -15.19 9.70 7.26
CA ARG A 63 -15.15 10.88 6.38
C ARG A 63 -14.37 10.56 5.13
N TYR A 64 -14.99 10.79 3.97
CA TYR A 64 -14.29 10.70 2.69
C TYR A 64 -12.99 11.53 2.73
N PRO A 65 -11.82 10.94 2.43
CA PRO A 65 -10.53 11.62 2.55
C PRO A 65 -10.40 12.74 1.50
N GLY A 66 -9.94 13.91 1.94
CA GLY A 66 -9.75 15.09 1.09
C GLY A 66 -8.26 15.40 0.83
N GLY A 67 -7.96 16.41 0.01
CA GLY A 67 -6.59 16.72 -0.47
C GLY A 67 -5.57 17.23 0.57
N LYS A 68 -5.63 16.79 1.83
CA LYS A 68 -4.72 17.05 2.95
C LYS A 68 -4.52 15.76 3.76
N PRO A 69 -3.54 15.70 4.69
CA PRO A 69 -3.44 14.58 5.63
C PRO A 69 -4.76 14.30 6.35
N TYR A 70 -5.02 13.03 6.64
CA TYR A 70 -6.30 12.58 7.16
C TYR A 70 -6.49 13.09 8.59
N GLU A 71 -7.58 13.82 8.77
CA GLU A 71 -8.07 14.16 10.10
C GLU A 71 -9.14 13.13 10.42
N GLY A 72 -8.95 12.35 11.47
CA GLY A 72 -9.89 11.34 11.97
C GLY A 72 -10.01 11.40 13.51
N ASP A 73 -11.08 10.83 14.04
CA ASP A 73 -11.26 10.60 15.48
C ASP A 73 -10.90 9.14 15.76
N PHE A 74 -9.62 8.91 16.05
CA PHE A 74 -9.05 7.57 16.18
C PHE A 74 -9.30 6.96 17.56
N VAL A 75 -9.97 5.81 17.58
CA VAL A 75 -10.25 5.02 18.80
C VAL A 75 -9.44 3.71 18.77
N PRO A 76 -8.77 3.33 19.86
CA PRO A 76 -7.96 2.12 19.88
C PRO A 76 -8.80 0.85 19.73
N LYS A 77 -8.29 -0.10 18.94
CA LYS A 77 -8.85 -1.44 18.74
C LYS A 77 -8.14 -2.45 19.64
N SER A 78 -8.64 -3.69 19.64
CA SER A 78 -8.07 -4.74 20.50
C SER A 78 -6.66 -5.15 20.04
N ALA A 79 -5.85 -5.63 20.99
CA ALA A 79 -4.54 -6.20 20.67
C ALA A 79 -4.63 -7.37 19.67
N ALA A 80 -5.70 -8.16 19.72
CA ALA A 80 -5.93 -9.27 18.79
C ALA A 80 -6.15 -8.79 17.34
N LEU A 81 -6.75 -7.61 17.14
CA LEU A 81 -6.87 -7.00 15.82
C LEU A 81 -5.54 -6.39 15.37
N TYR A 82 -4.82 -5.73 16.28
CA TYR A 82 -3.48 -5.22 15.99
C TYR A 82 -2.53 -6.33 15.52
N GLU A 83 -2.52 -7.49 16.20
CA GLU A 83 -1.65 -8.62 15.82
C GLU A 83 -1.88 -9.13 14.39
N GLN A 84 -3.07 -8.93 13.82
CA GLN A 84 -3.39 -9.33 12.45
C GLN A 84 -2.77 -8.40 11.40
N VAL A 85 -2.47 -7.15 11.76
CA VAL A 85 -2.06 -6.10 10.80
C VAL A 85 -0.75 -5.39 11.18
N LYS A 86 -0.11 -5.80 12.29
CA LYS A 86 1.08 -5.14 12.85
C LYS A 86 2.26 -5.04 11.88
N ASP A 87 2.34 -5.93 10.90
CA ASP A 87 3.45 -5.99 9.95
C ASP A 87 3.24 -5.06 8.75
N LEU A 88 2.02 -4.55 8.53
CA LEU A 88 1.68 -3.68 7.39
C LEU A 88 2.59 -2.44 7.26
N PRO A 89 2.95 -1.72 8.35
CA PRO A 89 3.89 -0.59 8.26
C PRO A 89 5.27 -0.97 7.72
N HIS A 90 5.71 -2.21 7.90
CA HIS A 90 7.00 -2.71 7.42
C HIS A 90 6.99 -3.08 5.94
N GLN A 91 5.81 -3.14 5.31
CA GLN A 91 5.63 -3.53 3.92
C GLN A 91 5.48 -2.35 2.97
N VAL A 92 5.50 -1.11 3.48
CA VAL A 92 5.44 0.11 2.67
C VAL A 92 6.62 0.12 1.68
N PRO A 93 6.41 0.19 0.36
CA PRO A 93 7.50 0.23 -0.60
C PRO A 93 8.26 1.56 -0.50
N ALA A 94 9.59 1.53 -0.47
CA ALA A 94 10.41 2.75 -0.40
C ALA A 94 10.14 3.68 -1.60
N ARG A 95 9.82 3.10 -2.77
CA ARG A 95 9.49 3.83 -3.99
C ARG A 95 8.23 4.69 -3.86
N LEU A 96 7.26 4.29 -3.03
CA LEU A 96 6.05 5.10 -2.78
C LEU A 96 6.44 6.48 -2.22
N MET A 97 7.46 6.53 -1.36
CA MET A 97 7.95 7.77 -0.77
C MET A 97 8.67 8.69 -1.76
N SER A 98 8.96 8.21 -2.97
CA SER A 98 9.56 8.98 -4.07
C SER A 98 8.56 9.37 -5.17
N GLU A 99 7.29 8.98 -5.07
CA GLU A 99 6.26 9.37 -6.05
C GLU A 99 6.06 10.89 -6.07
N GLU A 100 5.93 11.51 -7.24
CA GLU A 100 5.75 12.96 -7.34
C GLU A 100 4.33 13.41 -6.98
N ARG A 101 3.35 12.53 -7.18
CA ARG A 101 1.92 12.81 -7.01
C ARG A 101 1.36 12.02 -5.83
N SER A 102 0.37 12.59 -5.18
CA SER A 102 -0.44 11.88 -4.18
C SER A 102 -1.54 11.04 -4.82
N ILE A 103 -1.96 11.33 -6.05
CA ILE A 103 -2.96 10.54 -6.77
C ILE A 103 -2.24 9.56 -7.71
N ILE A 104 -2.50 8.25 -7.52
CA ILE A 104 -1.94 7.17 -8.32
C ILE A 104 -3.09 6.39 -8.96
N GLY A 105 -3.16 6.39 -10.29
CA GLY A 105 -4.29 5.83 -11.05
C GLY A 105 -5.49 6.78 -11.10
N SER A 106 -6.70 6.22 -11.14
CA SER A 106 -7.97 6.96 -11.17
C SER A 106 -8.89 6.53 -10.01
N PRO A 107 -8.48 6.75 -8.75
CA PRO A 107 -9.24 6.27 -7.60
C PRO A 107 -10.67 6.83 -7.58
N ASP A 108 -11.61 5.97 -7.24
CA ASP A 108 -13.06 6.20 -7.20
C ASP A 108 -13.69 6.61 -8.55
N ALA A 109 -12.97 6.44 -9.66
CA ALA A 109 -13.57 6.52 -10.99
C ALA A 109 -14.55 5.36 -11.20
N ALA A 110 -15.69 5.64 -11.83
CA ALA A 110 -16.77 4.67 -12.08
C ALA A 110 -17.22 3.92 -10.80
N ASP A 111 -17.28 4.63 -9.67
CA ASP A 111 -17.68 4.13 -8.36
C ASP A 111 -16.82 2.97 -7.82
N GLY A 112 -15.57 2.86 -8.31
CA GLY A 112 -14.65 1.78 -7.95
C GLY A 112 -14.03 1.89 -6.56
N GLY A 113 -14.22 3.02 -5.86
CA GLY A 113 -13.52 3.33 -4.62
C GLY A 113 -12.03 3.60 -4.79
N GLY A 114 -11.37 3.91 -3.68
CA GLY A 114 -9.93 4.10 -3.62
C GLY A 114 -9.35 3.61 -2.30
N ILE A 115 -8.03 3.45 -2.30
CA ILE A 115 -7.22 3.24 -1.10
C ILE A 115 -6.65 4.58 -0.67
N TYR A 116 -6.84 4.91 0.61
CA TYR A 116 -6.13 6.01 1.24
C TYR A 116 -4.94 5.48 2.00
N LEU A 117 -3.78 6.11 1.82
CA LEU A 117 -2.56 5.80 2.57
C LEU A 117 -1.93 7.09 3.07
N GLU A 118 -1.47 7.11 4.31
CA GLU A 118 -0.64 8.17 4.89
C GLU A 118 0.54 7.57 5.65
N VAL A 119 1.74 8.04 5.33
CA VAL A 119 2.99 7.58 5.93
C VAL A 119 3.64 8.76 6.65
N GLY A 120 3.79 8.61 7.97
CA GLY A 120 4.51 9.56 8.82
C GLY A 120 5.90 9.05 9.20
N LYS A 121 6.95 9.83 8.96
CA LYS A 121 8.33 9.50 9.40
C LYS A 121 9.13 10.76 9.69
N GLY A 122 9.67 10.87 10.91
CA GLY A 122 10.57 11.97 11.29
C GLY A 122 9.95 13.35 11.15
N GLY A 123 8.63 13.46 11.37
CA GLY A 123 7.85 14.70 11.18
C GLY A 123 7.48 15.03 9.74
N MET A 124 7.91 14.22 8.75
CA MET A 124 7.41 14.30 7.38
C MET A 124 6.15 13.46 7.24
N VAL A 125 5.15 13.99 6.54
CA VAL A 125 3.90 13.29 6.23
C VAL A 125 3.70 13.25 4.72
N ARG A 126 3.44 12.06 4.20
CA ARG A 126 3.03 11.85 2.81
C ARG A 126 1.71 11.10 2.78
N TYR A 127 0.76 11.56 1.96
CA TYR A 127 -0.52 10.89 1.77
C TYR A 127 -0.80 10.62 0.30
N PHE A 128 -1.61 9.59 0.05
CA PHE A 128 -1.89 9.07 -1.27
C PHE A 128 -3.35 8.63 -1.41
N PHE A 129 -3.88 8.84 -2.60
CA PHE A 129 -5.15 8.31 -3.12
C PHE A 129 -4.79 7.36 -4.24
N ILE A 130 -5.04 6.08 -4.02
CA ILE A 130 -4.54 5.02 -4.90
C ILE A 130 -5.72 4.23 -5.45
N ASP A 131 -5.74 4.07 -6.76
CA ASP A 131 -6.73 3.26 -7.46
C ASP A 131 -6.63 1.79 -7.05
N LYS A 132 -7.78 1.14 -6.86
CA LYS A 132 -7.86 -0.28 -6.50
C LYS A 132 -7.61 -1.19 -7.71
N THR A 133 -7.83 -0.69 -8.93
CA THR A 133 -7.63 -1.45 -10.16
C THR A 133 -6.13 -1.59 -10.43
N ARG A 134 -5.58 -2.80 -10.28
CA ARG A 134 -4.13 -3.06 -10.44
C ARG A 134 -3.56 -2.59 -11.78
N HIS A 135 -4.34 -2.66 -12.86
CA HIS A 135 -3.94 -2.16 -14.17
C HIS A 135 -3.70 -0.63 -14.22
N ASN A 136 -4.33 0.13 -13.31
CA ASN A 136 -4.22 1.59 -13.25
C ASN A 136 -3.09 2.08 -12.33
N VAL A 137 -2.39 1.18 -11.62
CA VAL A 137 -1.33 1.51 -10.67
C VAL A 137 -0.02 0.80 -11.03
N PRO A 138 1.14 1.39 -10.71
CA PRO A 138 2.44 0.76 -10.95
C PRO A 138 2.57 -0.62 -10.31
N GLU A 139 3.21 -1.56 -11.02
CA GLU A 139 3.38 -2.96 -10.59
C GLU A 139 4.06 -3.10 -9.22
N TYR A 140 5.00 -2.21 -8.88
CA TYR A 140 5.69 -2.22 -7.58
C TYR A 140 4.75 -2.06 -6.38
N LEU A 141 3.57 -1.48 -6.57
CA LEU A 141 2.58 -1.29 -5.50
C LEU A 141 1.66 -2.50 -5.33
N HIS A 142 1.58 -3.40 -6.31
CA HIS A 142 0.56 -4.47 -6.30
C HIS A 142 0.64 -5.33 -5.04
N PRO A 143 1.81 -5.86 -4.62
CA PRO A 143 1.88 -6.68 -3.42
C PRO A 143 1.46 -5.93 -2.17
N PHE A 144 1.89 -4.67 -2.02
CA PHE A 144 1.53 -3.85 -0.87
C PHE A 144 0.03 -3.53 -0.84
N LEU A 145 -0.58 -3.25 -1.99
CA LEU A 145 -2.02 -2.99 -2.07
C LEU A 145 -2.84 -4.25 -1.76
N ASP A 146 -2.38 -5.43 -2.16
CA ASP A 146 -3.02 -6.70 -1.78
C ASP A 146 -3.02 -6.87 -0.24
N GLU A 147 -1.91 -6.55 0.42
CA GLU A 147 -1.76 -6.60 1.87
C GLU A 147 -2.61 -5.55 2.60
N VAL A 148 -2.71 -4.32 2.06
CA VAL A 148 -3.60 -3.28 2.58
C VAL A 148 -5.07 -3.73 2.51
N GLU A 149 -5.50 -4.29 1.38
CA GLU A 149 -6.88 -4.76 1.23
C GLU A 149 -7.17 -5.97 2.12
N ALA A 150 -6.21 -6.89 2.28
CA ALA A 150 -6.33 -8.01 3.21
C ALA A 150 -6.43 -7.52 4.66
N ALA A 151 -5.64 -6.53 5.05
CA ALA A 151 -5.70 -5.90 6.37
C ALA A 151 -7.08 -5.26 6.62
N ILE A 152 -7.60 -4.48 5.67
CA ILE A 152 -8.94 -3.88 5.79
C ILE A 152 -10.02 -4.96 5.93
N ALA A 153 -9.94 -6.04 5.16
CA ALA A 153 -10.89 -7.14 5.23
C ALA A 153 -10.86 -7.90 6.57
N ALA A 154 -9.69 -8.02 7.20
CA ALA A 154 -9.53 -8.69 8.50
C ALA A 154 -10.05 -7.87 9.70
N LEU A 155 -10.22 -6.56 9.53
CA LEU A 155 -10.63 -5.64 10.59
C LEU A 155 -12.16 -5.40 10.64
N LYS A 156 -12.90 -5.92 9.66
CA LYS A 156 -14.36 -5.84 9.51
C LYS A 156 -15.05 -7.14 9.91
#